data_AF-A0A2V8MSH8-F1
#
_entry.id   AF-A0A2V8MSH8-F1
#
_cell.length_a   1.000
_cell.length_b   1.000
_cell.length_c   1.000
_cell.angle_alpha   90.00
_cell.angle_beta   90.00
_cell.angle_gamma   90.00
#
_symmetry.space_group_name_H-M   'P 1'
#
loop_
_entity.id
_entity.type
_entity.pdbx_description
1 polymer ?
#
loop_
_entity_poly.entity_id
_entity_poly.type
_entity_poly.pdbx_seq_one_letter_code
_entity_poly.pdbx_strand_id
1 'polypeptide(L)'
;MPLLKLRRGPLACATGIAGLAALIVLSLPRTIVQAQTPAETISTESPQVPEWQKAAGGKMSFEVASVKLGNAGTFTPPNFALDFLDSFGGANPHGRFVAQFPLRAYVGFAYKLFPYSQEQNDAMLAHVPKWVSTDQYAVNAKAEGDPTKDQMRLMMQSLLADRFKLTVHFERLEVPVLALVLDKPGRTGAKLNPHSNGVPCDVSSPSDVFPPVCNVISAIGRPNNSVLMGSRNVTMAQVAASLTAAGRLARPVVDQTGLDGRFDFTLEWIRESND
;
A
#
# COMPACT_ATOMS: atom_id res chain seq x y z
N MET A 1 15.78 1.73 -25.36
CA MET A 1 14.75 1.24 -24.41
C MET A 1 15.00 -0.21 -24.07
N PRO A 2 15.33 -0.56 -22.81
CA PRO A 2 15.02 -1.86 -22.26
C PRO A 2 14.00 -1.65 -21.13
N LEU A 3 12.74 -1.91 -21.45
CA LEU A 3 11.64 -1.93 -20.48
C LEU A 3 11.65 -3.28 -19.75
N LEU A 4 11.40 -3.25 -18.45
CA LEU A 4 11.02 -4.42 -17.65
C LEU A 4 9.97 -5.24 -18.41
N LYS A 5 10.15 -6.56 -18.53
CA LYS A 5 9.16 -7.46 -19.11
C LYS A 5 8.44 -8.23 -18.02
N LEU A 6 7.11 -8.08 -17.97
CA LEU A 6 6.22 -9.02 -17.29
C LEU A 6 6.07 -10.25 -18.21
N ARG A 7 6.58 -11.42 -17.80
CA ARG A 7 6.37 -12.68 -18.52
C ARG A 7 5.35 -13.56 -17.78
N ARG A 8 4.47 -14.22 -18.54
CA ARG A 8 3.73 -15.40 -18.08
C ARG A 8 4.63 -16.62 -18.31
N GLY A 9 5.32 -17.09 -17.27
CA GLY A 9 6.07 -18.35 -17.29
C GLY A 9 5.26 -19.49 -16.68
N PRO A 10 5.51 -20.76 -17.08
CA PRO A 10 4.87 -21.91 -16.46
C PRO A 10 5.36 -22.03 -15.01
N LEU A 11 4.42 -22.15 -14.08
CA LEU A 11 4.71 -22.31 -12.65
C LEU A 11 5.49 -23.63 -12.44
N ALA A 12 6.77 -23.54 -12.13
CA ALA A 12 7.35 -24.46 -11.17
C ALA A 12 6.78 -24.04 -9.80
N CYS A 13 6.11 -24.95 -9.09
CA CYS A 13 5.48 -24.78 -7.77
C CYS A 13 6.13 -23.67 -6.93
N ALA A 14 5.63 -22.43 -7.09
CA ALA A 14 5.91 -21.33 -6.19
C ALA A 14 4.70 -21.30 -5.26
N THR A 15 4.93 -21.67 -4.01
CA THR A 15 4.01 -21.55 -2.89
C THR A 15 3.30 -20.19 -2.97
N GLY A 16 1.97 -20.20 -3.08
CA GLY A 16 1.16 -19.00 -3.10
C GLY A 16 1.47 -18.14 -1.87
N ILE A 17 1.68 -16.84 -2.07
CA ILE A 17 1.85 -15.92 -0.95
C ILE A 17 0.45 -15.53 -0.48
N ALA A 18 0.15 -15.84 0.78
CA ALA A 18 -1.08 -15.47 1.45
C ALA A 18 -1.24 -13.93 1.48
N GLY A 19 -2.19 -13.41 0.72
CA GLY A 19 -2.63 -12.03 0.83
C GLY A 19 -3.61 -11.89 2.00
N LEU A 20 -3.39 -10.95 2.90
CA LEU A 20 -4.32 -10.60 3.98
C LEU A 20 -5.46 -9.75 3.40
N ALA A 21 -6.62 -10.34 3.15
CA ALA A 21 -7.85 -9.63 2.83
C ALA A 21 -8.64 -9.37 4.11
N ALA A 22 -9.19 -8.16 4.26
CA ALA A 22 -10.01 -7.82 5.42
C ALA A 22 -11.50 -7.97 5.08
N LEU A 23 -12.22 -8.84 5.79
CA LEU A 23 -13.67 -9.00 5.68
C LEU A 23 -14.35 -8.33 6.88
N ILE A 24 -15.43 -7.58 6.65
CA ILE A 24 -16.24 -6.96 7.70
C ILE A 24 -17.61 -7.63 7.65
N VAL A 25 -18.03 -8.27 8.75
CA VAL A 25 -19.31 -8.98 8.83
C VAL A 25 -20.12 -8.47 10.03
N LEU A 26 -21.39 -8.14 9.79
CA LEU A 26 -22.42 -7.89 10.79
C LEU A 26 -23.40 -9.08 10.77
N SER A 27 -23.52 -9.79 11.90
CA SER A 27 -24.19 -11.08 11.98
C SER A 27 -25.68 -11.01 12.37
N LEU A 28 -26.51 -11.86 11.75
CA LEU A 28 -27.75 -12.42 12.33
C LEU A 28 -27.74 -13.96 12.14
N PRO A 29 -28.31 -14.75 13.07
CA PRO A 29 -28.10 -16.19 13.09
C PRO A 29 -29.11 -16.93 12.19
N ARG A 30 -28.63 -17.91 11.43
CA ARG A 30 -29.45 -19.01 10.94
C ARG A 30 -28.68 -20.33 11.03
N THR A 31 -29.26 -21.25 11.79
CA THR A 31 -28.81 -22.62 12.03
C THR A 31 -29.12 -23.50 10.83
N ILE A 32 -28.12 -24.23 10.31
CA ILE A 32 -28.31 -25.44 9.50
C ILE A 32 -27.27 -26.49 9.93
N VAL A 33 -27.74 -27.75 10.03
CA VAL A 33 -27.04 -28.93 10.55
C VAL A 33 -26.30 -29.70 9.44
N GLN A 34 -25.07 -30.10 9.79
CA GLN A 34 -24.06 -31.07 9.30
C GLN A 34 -24.26 -31.94 8.04
N ALA A 35 -23.12 -32.10 7.33
CA ALA A 35 -22.55 -33.41 6.97
C ALA A 35 -21.01 -33.35 7.12
N GLN A 36 -20.40 -34.33 7.81
CA GLN A 36 -18.95 -34.37 8.10
C GLN A 36 -18.22 -35.31 7.13
N THR A 37 -17.35 -34.76 6.30
CA THR A 37 -16.17 -35.44 5.74
C THR A 37 -14.97 -35.20 6.68
N PRO A 38 -13.97 -36.10 6.71
CA PRO A 38 -12.84 -35.97 7.63
C PRO A 38 -12.03 -34.74 7.23
N ALA A 39 -12.18 -33.67 8.01
CA ALA A 39 -11.46 -32.43 7.83
C ALA A 39 -9.98 -32.65 8.16
N GLU A 40 -9.14 -32.50 7.16
CA GLU A 40 -7.75 -32.13 7.34
C GLU A 40 -7.74 -30.92 8.28
N THR A 41 -7.04 -31.03 9.41
CA THR A 41 -7.08 -30.04 10.48
C THR A 41 -6.42 -28.76 9.98
N ILE A 42 -7.20 -27.88 9.34
CA ILE A 42 -6.82 -26.50 9.11
C ILE A 42 -6.67 -25.89 10.51
N SER A 43 -5.43 -25.80 10.95
CA SER A 43 -5.08 -25.12 12.18
C SER A 43 -5.55 -23.68 12.02
N THR A 44 -6.61 -23.31 12.74
CA THR A 44 -7.03 -21.92 12.94
C THR A 44 -5.96 -21.21 13.77
N GLU A 45 -4.86 -20.84 13.11
CA GLU A 45 -3.92 -19.87 13.65
C GLU A 45 -4.69 -18.55 13.77
N SER A 46 -4.86 -18.03 14.99
CA SER A 46 -5.39 -16.68 15.17
C SER A 46 -4.62 -15.70 14.28
N PRO A 47 -5.27 -14.70 13.66
CA PRO A 47 -4.56 -13.74 12.82
C PRO A 47 -3.41 -13.13 13.63
N GLN A 48 -2.18 -13.52 13.30
CA GLN A 48 -1.01 -13.04 14.00
C GLN A 48 -0.91 -11.55 13.74
N VAL A 49 -0.77 -10.76 14.82
CA VAL A 49 -0.50 -9.32 14.70
C VAL A 49 0.76 -9.17 13.83
N PRO A 50 0.68 -8.44 12.70
CA PRO A 50 1.83 -8.21 11.83
C PRO A 50 3.07 -7.73 12.59
N GLU A 51 4.25 -8.23 12.21
CA GLU A 51 5.52 -7.91 12.90
C GLU A 51 5.80 -6.40 12.96
N TRP A 52 5.42 -5.63 11.94
CA TRP A 52 5.58 -4.17 11.96
C TRP A 52 4.75 -3.50 13.07
N GLN A 53 3.57 -4.04 13.41
CA GLN A 53 2.74 -3.52 14.50
C GLN A 53 3.35 -3.83 15.86
N LYS A 54 3.93 -5.03 16.01
CA LYS A 54 4.68 -5.42 17.21
C LYS A 54 5.89 -4.49 17.40
N ALA A 55 6.67 -4.30 16.33
CA ALA A 55 7.84 -3.43 16.33
C ALA A 55 7.50 -1.96 16.63
N ALA A 56 6.34 -1.48 16.18
CA ALA A 56 5.89 -0.12 16.41
C ALA A 56 5.29 0.13 17.81
N GLY A 57 5.17 -0.90 18.66
CA GLY A 57 4.79 -0.76 20.07
C GLY A 57 3.31 -1.02 20.39
N GLY A 58 2.54 -1.59 19.47
CA GLY A 58 1.16 -2.03 19.74
C GLY A 58 0.13 -0.90 19.75
N LYS A 59 -0.82 -0.91 20.71
CA LYS A 59 -1.95 0.05 20.72
C LYS A 59 -1.47 1.47 21.05
N MET A 60 -1.79 2.42 20.18
CA MET A 60 -1.46 3.85 20.34
C MET A 60 -2.66 4.73 20.05
N SER A 61 -2.67 5.96 20.56
CA SER A 61 -3.72 6.95 20.31
C SER A 61 -3.14 8.33 20.06
N PHE A 62 -3.83 9.12 19.25
CA PHE A 62 -3.57 10.55 19.18
C PHE A 62 -3.92 11.22 20.52
N GLU A 63 -3.15 12.23 20.91
CA GLU A 63 -3.43 13.11 22.06
C GLU A 63 -4.77 13.84 21.83
N VAL A 64 -4.95 14.37 20.62
CA VAL A 64 -6.19 15.02 20.18
C VAL A 64 -6.50 14.59 18.76
N ALA A 65 -7.76 14.29 18.48
CA ALA A 65 -8.22 14.01 17.13
C ALA A 65 -9.63 14.57 16.90
N SER A 66 -9.82 15.23 15.77
CA SER A 66 -11.10 15.65 15.24
C SER A 66 -11.36 14.95 13.91
N VAL A 67 -12.60 14.50 13.74
CA VAL A 67 -13.08 13.88 12.50
C VAL A 67 -14.36 14.62 12.10
N LYS A 68 -14.38 15.14 10.89
CA LYS A 68 -15.53 15.87 10.33
C LYS A 68 -15.86 15.34 8.94
N LEU A 69 -17.14 15.33 8.58
CA LEU A 69 -17.52 15.11 7.19
C LEU A 69 -16.94 16.27 6.36
N GLY A 70 -16.15 15.92 5.36
CA GLY A 70 -15.49 16.86 4.47
C GLY A 70 -16.40 17.26 3.32
N ASN A 71 -16.12 18.41 2.73
CA ASN A 71 -16.83 18.86 1.54
C ASN A 71 -16.39 18.02 0.33
N ALA A 72 -17.35 17.42 -0.37
CA ALA A 72 -17.07 16.78 -1.65
C ALA A 72 -16.62 17.86 -2.67
N GLY A 73 -15.52 17.61 -3.38
CA GLY A 73 -15.13 18.41 -4.56
C GLY A 73 -13.80 19.18 -4.46
N THR A 74 -13.25 19.42 -3.27
CA THR A 74 -11.94 20.06 -3.12
C THR A 74 -10.90 19.08 -2.59
N PHE A 75 -9.87 18.80 -3.38
CA PHE A 75 -8.72 18.04 -2.90
C PHE A 75 -7.84 18.92 -2.02
N THR A 76 -7.68 18.55 -0.75
CA THR A 76 -6.71 19.16 0.15
C THR A 76 -5.55 18.18 0.31
N PRO A 77 -4.32 18.54 -0.13
CA PRO A 77 -3.17 17.69 0.05
C PRO A 77 -2.97 17.35 1.54
N PRO A 78 -2.75 16.07 1.88
CA PRO A 78 -2.42 15.73 3.26
C PRO A 78 -1.04 16.27 3.63
N ASN A 79 -0.78 16.44 4.92
CA ASN A 79 0.53 16.90 5.40
C ASN A 79 1.64 15.84 5.28
N PHE A 80 1.28 14.58 5.02
CA PHE A 80 2.19 13.52 4.57
C PHE A 80 1.45 12.48 3.71
N ALA A 81 2.18 11.67 2.95
CA ALA A 81 1.58 10.68 2.07
C ALA A 81 0.94 9.50 2.83
N LEU A 82 -0.33 9.21 2.58
CA LEU A 82 -1.05 8.01 3.07
C LEU A 82 -0.71 6.76 2.22
N ASP A 83 0.58 6.54 1.99
CA ASP A 83 1.10 5.42 1.21
C ASP A 83 1.57 4.26 2.11
N PHE A 84 2.16 3.25 1.46
CA PHE A 84 2.67 2.04 2.07
C PHE A 84 4.15 2.14 2.50
N LEU A 85 4.81 3.26 2.24
CA LEU A 85 6.19 3.49 2.63
C LEU A 85 6.29 3.90 4.10
N ASP A 86 7.41 3.61 4.74
CA ASP A 86 7.62 3.95 6.16
C ASP A 86 8.13 5.38 6.37
N SER A 87 8.54 6.05 5.29
CA SER A 87 8.94 7.47 5.31
C SER A 87 7.74 8.40 5.12
N PHE A 88 7.82 9.60 5.68
CA PHE A 88 6.84 10.67 5.43
C PHE A 88 6.97 11.29 4.03
N GLY A 89 8.08 11.04 3.33
CA GLY A 89 8.27 11.52 1.96
C GLY A 89 8.54 13.02 1.85
N GLY A 90 9.05 13.63 2.92
CA GLY A 90 9.25 15.07 3.06
C GLY A 90 9.64 15.40 4.49
N ALA A 91 9.32 16.62 4.94
CA ALA A 91 9.54 17.03 6.31
C ALA A 91 8.76 16.15 7.30
N ASN A 92 9.36 15.89 8.47
CA ASN A 92 8.66 15.21 9.56
C ASN A 92 7.43 16.05 9.96
N PRO A 93 6.22 15.48 10.03
CA PRO A 93 5.03 16.22 10.41
C PRO A 93 4.95 16.54 11.92
N HIS A 94 5.93 16.11 12.70
CA HIS A 94 6.04 16.36 14.15
C HIS A 94 4.76 15.96 14.90
N GLY A 95 4.31 14.73 14.65
CA GLY A 95 3.10 14.18 15.24
C GLY A 95 1.78 14.75 14.70
N ARG A 96 1.78 15.70 13.76
CA ARG A 96 0.53 16.16 13.14
C ARG A 96 0.02 15.19 12.07
N PHE A 97 -1.29 14.99 12.05
CA PHE A 97 -2.00 14.33 10.98
C PHE A 97 -3.08 15.27 10.44
N VAL A 98 -3.00 15.64 9.16
CA VAL A 98 -4.03 16.42 8.48
C VAL A 98 -4.27 15.81 7.12
N ALA A 99 -5.47 15.29 6.89
CA ALA A 99 -5.87 14.73 5.60
C ALA A 99 -7.39 14.79 5.41
N GLN A 100 -7.84 14.72 4.17
CA GLN A 100 -9.24 14.56 3.81
C GLN A 100 -9.38 13.51 2.70
N PHE A 101 -9.88 12.34 3.06
CA PHE A 101 -10.09 11.21 2.15
C PHE A 101 -11.33 10.39 2.54
N PRO A 102 -11.82 9.50 1.65
CA PRO A 102 -12.79 8.51 2.05
C PRO A 102 -12.24 7.53 3.08
N LEU A 103 -13.14 6.94 3.88
CA LEU A 103 -12.77 6.06 4.98
C LEU A 103 -11.84 4.92 4.53
N ARG A 104 -12.05 4.37 3.33
CA ARG A 104 -11.19 3.32 2.75
C ARG A 104 -9.70 3.69 2.69
N ALA A 105 -9.37 4.98 2.48
CA ALA A 105 -7.98 5.42 2.38
C ALA A 105 -7.30 5.39 3.76
N TYR A 106 -8.02 5.79 4.82
CA TYR A 106 -7.51 5.69 6.19
C TYR A 106 -7.35 4.25 6.63
N VAL A 107 -8.28 3.36 6.28
CA VAL A 107 -8.16 1.91 6.52
C VAL A 107 -6.94 1.36 5.78
N GLY A 108 -6.80 1.69 4.49
CA GLY A 108 -5.65 1.29 3.66
C GLY A 108 -4.30 1.72 4.25
N PHE A 109 -4.22 2.96 4.73
CA PHE A 109 -3.04 3.50 5.40
C PHE A 109 -2.77 2.79 6.73
N ALA A 110 -3.79 2.69 7.59
CA ALA A 110 -3.67 2.21 8.96
C ALA A 110 -3.19 0.75 9.05
N TYR A 111 -3.52 -0.07 8.05
CA TYR A 111 -3.21 -1.50 8.06
C TYR A 111 -2.17 -1.93 7.00
N LYS A 112 -1.44 -0.99 6.37
CA LYS A 112 -0.47 -1.25 5.26
C LYS A 112 -1.07 -2.13 4.16
N LEU A 113 -2.29 -1.77 3.84
CA LEU A 113 -3.19 -2.53 3.01
C LEU A 113 -3.03 -2.12 1.53
N PHE A 114 -2.59 -0.88 1.30
CA PHE A 114 -2.11 -0.42 0.00
C PHE A 114 -0.69 -0.95 -0.27
N PRO A 115 -0.31 -1.29 -1.51
CA PRO A 115 -1.14 -1.27 -2.72
C PRO A 115 -1.88 -2.59 -2.95
N TYR A 116 -3.20 -2.50 -3.11
CA TYR A 116 -4.04 -3.61 -3.52
C TYR A 116 -4.09 -3.75 -5.03
N SER A 117 -4.23 -4.98 -5.52
CA SER A 117 -4.73 -5.20 -6.87
C SER A 117 -6.19 -4.75 -7.00
N GLN A 118 -6.65 -4.58 -8.24
CA GLN A 118 -8.05 -4.22 -8.48
C GLN A 118 -9.03 -5.24 -7.86
N GLU A 119 -8.75 -6.53 -8.02
CA GLU A 119 -9.56 -7.62 -7.47
C GLU A 119 -9.63 -7.57 -5.93
N GLN A 120 -8.51 -7.32 -5.26
CA GLN A 120 -8.46 -7.19 -3.80
C GLN A 120 -9.25 -5.98 -3.30
N ASN A 121 -9.14 -4.86 -4.01
CA ASN A 121 -9.92 -3.67 -3.70
C ASN A 121 -11.43 -3.94 -3.85
N ASP A 122 -11.84 -4.62 -4.92
CA ASP A 122 -13.25 -4.91 -5.18
C ASP A 122 -13.82 -5.89 -4.14
N ALA A 123 -13.05 -6.91 -3.75
CA ALA A 123 -13.43 -7.83 -2.68
C ALA A 123 -13.60 -7.13 -1.33
N MET A 124 -12.67 -6.24 -0.96
CA MET A 124 -12.79 -5.44 0.27
C MET A 124 -14.03 -4.53 0.23
N LEU A 125 -14.33 -3.93 -0.93
CA LEU A 125 -15.43 -2.99 -1.07
C LEU A 125 -16.81 -3.66 -1.18
N ALA A 126 -16.88 -4.92 -1.59
CA ALA A 126 -18.14 -5.67 -1.74
C ALA A 126 -18.92 -5.83 -0.42
N HIS A 127 -18.23 -5.81 0.72
CA HIS A 127 -18.82 -6.05 2.04
C HIS A 127 -18.98 -4.78 2.89
N VAL A 128 -18.75 -3.59 2.32
CA VAL A 128 -18.87 -2.33 3.05
C VAL A 128 -19.92 -1.42 2.42
N PRO A 129 -20.61 -0.59 3.22
CA PRO A 129 -21.52 0.41 2.68
C PRO A 129 -20.81 1.37 1.72
N LYS A 130 -21.51 1.82 0.68
CA LYS A 130 -20.98 2.71 -0.37
C LYS A 130 -20.29 3.97 0.18
N TRP A 131 -20.80 4.53 1.28
CA TRP A 131 -20.25 5.74 1.92
C TRP A 131 -18.78 5.59 2.33
N VAL A 132 -18.29 4.38 2.60
CA VAL A 132 -16.88 4.11 2.95
C VAL A 132 -15.92 4.54 1.82
N SER A 133 -16.40 4.48 0.58
CA SER A 133 -15.63 4.84 -0.62
C SER A 133 -15.96 6.21 -1.19
N THR A 134 -17.09 6.81 -0.81
CA THR A 134 -17.57 8.07 -1.39
C THR A 134 -17.44 9.26 -0.45
N ASP A 135 -17.75 9.08 0.83
CA ASP A 135 -17.87 10.18 1.78
C ASP A 135 -16.50 10.59 2.26
N GLN A 136 -16.19 11.88 2.16
CA GLN A 136 -14.90 12.43 2.55
C GLN A 136 -14.90 12.69 4.05
N TYR A 137 -13.85 12.30 4.76
CA TYR A 137 -13.67 12.64 6.17
C TYR A 137 -12.38 13.44 6.34
N ALA A 138 -12.52 14.66 6.84
CA ALA A 138 -11.40 15.48 7.26
C ALA A 138 -10.96 15.04 8.65
N VAL A 139 -9.71 14.59 8.76
CA VAL A 139 -9.08 14.21 10.02
C VAL A 139 -7.98 15.21 10.34
N ASN A 140 -8.09 15.84 11.50
CA ASN A 140 -7.03 16.67 12.06
C ASN A 140 -6.70 16.14 13.46
N ALA A 141 -5.50 15.60 13.61
CA ALA A 141 -5.03 14.97 14.83
C ALA A 141 -3.59 15.35 15.17
N LYS A 142 -3.25 15.19 16.44
CA LYS A 142 -1.93 15.45 17.01
C LYS A 142 -1.53 14.28 17.90
N ALA A 143 -0.33 13.78 17.70
CA ALA A 143 0.33 12.80 18.54
C ALA A 143 1.25 13.48 19.55
N GLU A 144 1.60 12.74 20.59
CA GLU A 144 2.70 13.10 21.48
C GLU A 144 4.05 12.83 20.78
N GLY A 145 4.99 13.78 20.89
CA GLY A 145 6.34 13.66 20.35
C GLY A 145 6.41 13.56 18.82
N ASP A 146 7.44 12.88 18.33
CA ASP A 146 7.75 12.68 16.92
C ASP A 146 7.58 11.20 16.54
N PRO A 147 6.34 10.70 16.43
CA PRO A 147 6.10 9.30 16.11
C PRO A 147 6.59 8.94 14.71
N THR A 148 7.02 7.70 14.55
CA THR A 148 7.25 7.09 13.23
C THR A 148 5.93 6.98 12.45
N LYS A 149 6.02 6.81 11.13
CA LYS A 149 4.81 6.63 10.30
C LYS A 149 4.03 5.37 10.69
N ASP A 150 4.69 4.31 11.17
CA ASP A 150 4.03 3.11 11.68
C ASP A 150 3.28 3.35 13.00
N GLN A 151 3.84 4.17 13.89
CA GLN A 151 3.13 4.61 15.08
C GLN A 151 1.90 5.47 14.71
N MET A 152 2.02 6.35 13.71
CA MET A 152 0.88 7.10 13.17
C MET A 152 -0.20 6.18 12.59
N ARG A 153 0.18 5.04 11.98
CA ARG A 153 -0.77 4.01 11.51
C ARG A 153 -1.51 3.37 12.68
N LEU A 154 -0.82 3.00 13.76
CA LEU A 154 -1.43 2.45 14.98
C LEU A 154 -2.41 3.45 15.64
N MET A 155 -2.05 4.73 15.70
CA MET A 155 -2.95 5.78 16.18
C MET A 155 -4.19 5.94 15.29
N MET A 156 -4.02 5.81 13.97
CA MET A 156 -5.15 5.80 13.03
C MET A 156 -6.04 4.57 13.24
N GLN A 157 -5.48 3.38 13.50
CA GLN A 157 -6.29 2.18 13.83
C GLN A 157 -7.18 2.43 15.05
N SER A 158 -6.63 2.97 16.15
CA SER A 158 -7.41 3.32 17.33
C SER A 158 -8.48 4.36 17.02
N LEU A 159 -8.15 5.40 16.25
CA LEU A 159 -9.12 6.42 15.86
C LEU A 159 -10.29 5.83 15.07
N LEU A 160 -10.00 4.92 14.13
CA LEU A 160 -11.01 4.23 13.32
C LEU A 160 -11.89 3.31 14.18
N ALA A 161 -11.30 2.55 15.10
CA ALA A 161 -12.03 1.74 16.06
C ALA A 161 -12.94 2.59 16.96
N ASP A 162 -12.46 3.73 17.46
CA ASP A 162 -13.21 4.55 18.40
C ASP A 162 -14.33 5.35 17.73
N ARG A 163 -14.05 5.98 16.59
CA ARG A 163 -14.98 6.93 15.91
C ARG A 163 -15.91 6.25 14.92
N PHE A 164 -15.45 5.21 14.22
CA PHE A 164 -16.22 4.51 13.20
C PHE A 164 -16.65 3.11 13.65
N LYS A 165 -16.27 2.68 14.85
CA LYS A 165 -16.52 1.33 15.36
C LYS A 165 -16.00 0.24 14.42
N LEU A 166 -14.89 0.55 13.74
CA LEU A 166 -14.25 -0.35 12.79
C LEU A 166 -13.77 -1.61 13.54
N THR A 167 -14.24 -2.75 13.06
CA THR A 167 -13.68 -4.07 13.40
C THR A 167 -13.10 -4.66 12.12
N VAL A 168 -11.91 -5.25 12.21
CA VAL A 168 -11.24 -5.88 11.07
C VAL A 168 -11.10 -7.37 11.33
N HIS A 169 -11.37 -8.17 10.31
CA HIS A 169 -11.06 -9.60 10.30
C HIS A 169 -10.14 -9.88 9.12
N PHE A 170 -9.03 -10.55 9.37
CA PHE A 170 -8.04 -10.85 8.35
C PHE A 170 -8.20 -12.30 7.87
N GLU A 171 -8.35 -12.45 6.56
CA GLU A 171 -8.40 -13.71 5.86
C GLU A 171 -7.15 -13.86 4.98
N ARG A 172 -6.61 -15.08 4.92
CA ARG A 172 -5.53 -15.42 3.98
C ARG A 172 -6.16 -15.90 2.69
N LEU A 173 -5.92 -15.18 1.60
CA LEU A 173 -6.35 -15.59 0.26
C LEU A 173 -5.15 -16.02 -0.58
N GLU A 174 -5.28 -17.17 -1.23
CA GLU A 174 -4.39 -17.57 -2.32
C GLU A 174 -4.85 -16.90 -3.61
N VAL A 175 -4.05 -15.95 -4.10
CA VAL A 175 -4.35 -15.21 -5.33
C VAL A 175 -3.22 -15.38 -6.35
N PRO A 176 -3.54 -15.43 -7.65
CA PRO A 176 -2.51 -15.42 -8.67
C PRO A 176 -1.76 -14.08 -8.65
N VAL A 177 -0.43 -14.14 -8.70
CA VAL A 177 0.44 -12.96 -8.71
C VAL A 177 1.18 -12.81 -10.04
N LEU A 178 1.70 -11.62 -10.29
CA LEU A 178 2.68 -11.35 -11.34
C LEU A 178 4.07 -11.31 -10.71
N ALA A 179 5.01 -12.11 -11.22
CA ALA A 179 6.39 -12.04 -10.77
C ALA A 179 7.13 -10.92 -11.53
N LEU A 180 7.72 -10.00 -10.78
CA LEU A 180 8.71 -9.06 -11.31
C LEU A 180 10.07 -9.76 -11.36
N VAL A 181 10.56 -10.01 -12.58
CA VAL A 181 11.83 -10.72 -12.82
C VAL A 181 12.75 -9.88 -13.69
N LEU A 182 14.05 -10.18 -13.64
CA LEU A 182 15.01 -9.60 -14.56
C LEU A 182 14.81 -10.16 -15.98
N ASP A 183 14.77 -9.28 -16.98
CA ASP A 183 14.79 -9.71 -18.40
C ASP A 183 16.12 -10.40 -18.76
N LYS A 184 17.22 -9.97 -18.13
CA LYS A 184 18.56 -10.55 -18.27
C LYS A 184 19.19 -10.75 -16.89
N PRO A 185 19.65 -11.97 -16.55
CA PRO A 185 20.28 -12.23 -15.25
C PRO A 185 21.41 -11.24 -14.93
N GLY A 186 21.39 -10.70 -13.71
CA GLY A 186 22.41 -9.79 -13.19
C GLY A 186 22.53 -8.44 -13.90
N ARG A 187 21.60 -8.08 -14.79
CA ARG A 187 21.64 -6.80 -15.51
C ARG A 187 20.34 -6.02 -15.33
N THR A 188 20.46 -4.82 -14.78
CA THR A 188 19.36 -3.84 -14.76
C THR A 188 19.33 -3.02 -16.04
N GLY A 189 18.19 -2.42 -16.34
CA GLY A 189 18.07 -1.41 -17.39
C GLY A 189 18.60 -0.05 -16.93
N ALA A 190 18.92 0.84 -17.87
CA ALA A 190 19.47 2.18 -17.58
C ALA A 190 18.58 3.09 -16.70
N LYS A 191 17.32 2.70 -16.50
CA LYS A 191 16.33 3.42 -15.69
C LYS A 191 16.04 2.74 -14.35
N LEU A 192 16.84 1.77 -13.95
CA LEU A 192 16.84 1.13 -12.64
C LEU A 192 18.29 0.99 -12.17
N ASN A 193 18.71 1.88 -11.28
CA ASN A 193 20.10 1.98 -10.84
C ASN A 193 20.18 1.75 -9.33
N PRO A 194 21.24 1.08 -8.83
CA PRO A 194 21.51 1.08 -7.40
C PRO A 194 21.61 2.51 -6.88
N HIS A 195 20.88 2.82 -5.80
CA HIS A 195 20.85 4.15 -5.21
C HIS A 195 22.24 4.58 -4.71
N SER A 196 23.08 3.62 -4.31
CA SER A 196 24.49 3.85 -3.92
C SER A 196 25.34 4.52 -5.00
N ASN A 197 24.93 4.47 -6.26
CA ASN A 197 25.63 5.09 -7.39
C ASN A 197 25.10 6.49 -7.70
N GLY A 198 24.01 6.90 -7.05
CA GLY A 198 23.36 8.19 -7.24
C GLY A 198 23.77 9.22 -6.19
N VAL A 199 23.08 10.36 -6.23
CA VAL A 199 23.22 11.39 -5.18
C VAL A 199 22.65 10.84 -3.87
N PRO A 200 23.31 11.03 -2.71
CA PRO A 200 22.73 10.71 -1.40
C PRO A 200 21.43 11.48 -1.11
N CYS A 201 20.59 10.97 -0.21
CA CYS A 201 19.29 11.57 0.11
C CYS A 201 19.36 12.84 0.98
N ASP A 202 20.47 13.05 1.67
CA ASP A 202 20.76 14.20 2.55
C ASP A 202 21.35 15.40 1.79
N VAL A 203 21.65 15.24 0.50
CA VAL A 203 22.21 16.28 -0.34
C VAL A 203 21.11 16.92 -1.18
N SER A 204 20.91 18.23 -1.01
CA SER A 204 20.07 19.04 -1.88
C SER A 204 20.81 19.32 -3.20
N SER A 205 20.75 18.37 -4.13
CA SER A 205 21.32 18.49 -5.48
C SER A 205 20.25 18.17 -6.53
N PRO A 206 20.32 18.75 -7.74
CA PRO A 206 19.49 18.32 -8.86
C PRO A 206 19.71 16.82 -9.09
N SER A 207 18.62 16.04 -9.03
CA SER A 207 18.63 14.64 -9.42
C SER A 207 17.90 14.49 -10.75
N ASP A 208 18.52 13.78 -11.69
CA ASP A 208 17.90 13.43 -12.96
C ASP A 208 16.87 12.28 -12.82
N VAL A 209 16.73 11.74 -11.61
CA VAL A 209 15.72 10.72 -11.27
C VAL A 209 14.47 11.41 -10.76
N PHE A 210 13.32 10.98 -11.27
CA PHE A 210 12.02 11.46 -10.83
C PHE A 210 11.43 10.53 -9.76
N PRO A 211 10.79 11.05 -8.70
CA PRO A 211 10.93 12.42 -8.20
C PRO A 211 12.34 12.65 -7.62
N PRO A 212 12.79 13.91 -7.50
CA PRO A 212 14.10 14.21 -6.95
C PRO A 212 14.21 13.92 -5.44
N VAL A 213 13.09 13.64 -4.77
CA VAL A 213 13.05 13.34 -3.33
C VAL A 213 13.16 11.84 -3.07
N CYS A 214 13.93 11.46 -2.05
CA CYS A 214 14.06 10.07 -1.62
C CYS A 214 12.86 9.57 -0.84
N ASN A 215 12.67 8.24 -0.88
CA ASN A 215 11.65 7.53 -0.11
C ASN A 215 10.22 8.01 -0.42
N VAL A 216 10.01 8.50 -1.64
CA VAL A 216 8.72 8.89 -2.20
C VAL A 216 8.54 8.17 -3.52
N ILE A 217 7.43 7.47 -3.67
CA ILE A 217 7.00 6.99 -4.98
C ILE A 217 6.01 8.01 -5.52
N SER A 218 6.33 8.60 -6.66
CA SER A 218 5.45 9.58 -7.32
C SER A 218 5.09 9.09 -8.71
N ALA A 219 3.85 9.33 -9.11
CA ALA A 219 3.36 9.10 -10.45
C ALA A 219 2.59 10.34 -10.93
N ILE A 220 2.99 10.91 -12.06
CA ILE A 220 2.34 12.08 -12.65
C ILE A 220 1.85 11.75 -14.05
N GLY A 221 0.69 12.30 -14.40
CA GLY A 221 0.21 12.30 -15.77
C GLY A 221 1.06 13.23 -16.64
N ARG A 222 1.29 12.82 -17.88
CA ARG A 222 1.96 13.58 -18.92
C ARG A 222 1.04 13.67 -20.16
N PRO A 223 1.37 14.55 -21.14
CA PRO A 223 0.64 14.60 -22.40
C PRO A 223 0.51 13.21 -23.07
N ASN A 224 -0.47 13.05 -23.95
CA ASN A 224 -0.72 11.78 -24.68
C ASN A 224 -1.06 10.58 -23.79
N ASN A 225 -1.73 10.82 -22.66
CA ASN A 225 -2.12 9.79 -21.70
C ASN A 225 -0.93 8.96 -21.17
N SER A 226 0.28 9.53 -21.18
CA SER A 226 1.44 8.88 -20.58
C SER A 226 1.53 9.17 -19.09
N VAL A 227 2.19 8.26 -18.39
CA VAL A 227 2.45 8.33 -16.95
C VAL A 227 3.94 8.26 -16.77
N LEU A 228 4.49 9.19 -16.00
CA LEU A 228 5.83 9.10 -15.46
C LEU A 228 5.73 8.69 -14.00
N MET A 229 6.33 7.57 -13.64
CA MET A 229 6.46 7.13 -12.25
C MET A 229 7.92 6.94 -11.90
N GLY A 230 8.28 7.20 -10.66
CA GLY A 230 9.59 6.84 -10.18
C GLY A 230 9.75 7.01 -8.68
N SER A 231 10.95 6.72 -8.22
CA SER A 231 11.35 6.86 -6.82
C SER A 231 12.86 6.86 -6.70
N ARG A 232 13.33 7.31 -5.55
CA ARG A 232 14.72 7.20 -5.12
C ARG A 232 14.80 6.48 -3.78
N ASN A 233 15.84 5.68 -3.60
CA ASN A 233 16.14 4.95 -2.37
C ASN A 233 15.04 3.96 -1.91
N VAL A 234 14.52 3.14 -2.84
CA VAL A 234 13.49 2.14 -2.54
C VAL A 234 13.95 0.70 -2.79
N THR A 235 13.35 -0.26 -2.11
CA THR A 235 13.59 -1.70 -2.34
C THR A 235 12.85 -2.19 -3.59
N MET A 236 13.28 -3.32 -4.16
CA MET A 236 12.57 -3.93 -5.28
C MET A 236 11.17 -4.43 -4.91
N ALA A 237 10.93 -4.81 -3.65
CA ALA A 237 9.60 -5.06 -3.11
C ALA A 237 8.70 -3.80 -3.19
N GLN A 238 9.25 -2.62 -2.86
CA GLN A 238 8.51 -1.35 -3.00
C GLN A 238 8.28 -0.96 -4.46
N VAL A 239 9.22 -1.28 -5.36
CA VAL A 239 9.02 -1.11 -6.82
C VAL A 239 7.87 -2.00 -7.30
N ALA A 240 7.87 -3.29 -6.95
CA ALA A 240 6.79 -4.23 -7.30
C ALA A 240 5.42 -3.76 -6.78
N ALA A 241 5.36 -3.35 -5.52
CA ALA A 241 4.17 -2.76 -4.92
C ALA A 241 3.68 -1.53 -5.71
N SER A 242 4.58 -0.62 -6.10
CA SER A 242 4.21 0.57 -6.90
C SER A 242 3.62 0.23 -8.27
N LEU A 243 4.13 -0.82 -8.93
CA LEU A 243 3.63 -1.28 -10.23
C LEU A 243 2.20 -1.82 -10.13
N THR A 244 1.88 -2.51 -9.03
CA THR A 244 0.51 -2.98 -8.76
C THR A 244 -0.48 -1.82 -8.77
N ALA A 245 -0.19 -0.77 -7.99
CA ALA A 245 -1.06 0.40 -7.88
C ALA A 245 -1.10 1.26 -9.15
N ALA A 246 0.06 1.60 -9.72
CA ALA A 246 0.13 2.55 -10.82
C ALA A 246 -0.32 1.96 -12.15
N GLY A 247 -0.08 0.66 -12.36
CA GLY A 247 -0.50 -0.08 -13.55
C GLY A 247 -1.97 -0.49 -13.52
N ARG A 248 -2.70 -0.28 -12.41
CA ARG A 248 -4.07 -0.78 -12.20
C ARG A 248 -4.18 -2.27 -12.55
N LEU A 249 -3.18 -3.05 -12.14
CA LEU A 249 -3.11 -4.45 -12.49
C LEU A 249 -4.16 -5.23 -11.69
N ALA A 250 -4.82 -6.17 -12.37
CA ALA A 250 -5.78 -7.07 -11.72
C ALA A 250 -5.13 -7.92 -10.62
N ARG A 251 -3.83 -8.15 -10.71
CA ARG A 251 -3.05 -9.03 -9.82
C ARG A 251 -1.91 -8.29 -9.13
N PRO A 252 -1.57 -8.66 -7.89
CA PRO A 252 -0.39 -8.14 -7.20
C PRO A 252 0.89 -8.48 -7.95
N VAL A 253 1.86 -7.56 -7.93
CA VAL A 253 3.21 -7.79 -8.43
C VAL A 253 4.11 -8.11 -7.24
N VAL A 254 4.84 -9.22 -7.32
CA VAL A 254 5.78 -9.71 -6.31
C VAL A 254 7.20 -9.61 -6.85
N ASP A 255 8.12 -9.10 -6.04
CA ASP A 255 9.53 -9.07 -6.38
C ASP A 255 10.14 -10.48 -6.39
N GLN A 256 10.62 -10.90 -7.56
CA GLN A 256 11.42 -12.11 -7.77
C GLN A 256 12.66 -11.79 -8.61
N THR A 257 13.19 -10.57 -8.47
CA THR A 257 14.36 -10.13 -9.23
C THR A 257 15.66 -10.70 -8.69
N GLY A 258 15.67 -11.09 -7.41
CA GLY A 258 16.89 -11.50 -6.68
C GLY A 258 17.85 -10.35 -6.44
N LEU A 259 17.38 -9.10 -6.55
CA LEU A 259 18.20 -7.91 -6.33
C LEU A 259 18.04 -7.41 -4.90
N ASP A 260 19.17 -7.35 -4.19
CA ASP A 260 19.25 -6.75 -2.87
C ASP A 260 19.61 -5.26 -2.94
N GLY A 261 19.29 -4.53 -1.87
CA GLY A 261 19.65 -3.13 -1.69
C GLY A 261 18.54 -2.14 -2.05
N ARG A 262 18.97 -0.92 -2.37
CA ARG A 262 18.11 0.25 -2.61
C ARG A 262 18.34 0.74 -4.03
N PHE A 263 17.28 1.16 -4.70
CA PHE A 263 17.27 1.50 -6.10
C PHE A 263 16.58 2.84 -6.36
N ASP A 264 17.07 3.48 -7.42
CA ASP A 264 16.50 4.65 -8.05
C ASP A 264 15.91 4.21 -9.39
N PHE A 265 14.66 4.58 -9.64
CA PHE A 265 13.99 4.17 -10.87
C PHE A 265 13.09 5.25 -11.45
N THR A 266 12.99 5.24 -12.78
CA THR A 266 12.03 6.07 -13.53
C THR A 266 11.41 5.22 -14.64
N LEU A 267 10.09 5.13 -14.66
CA LEU A 267 9.31 4.44 -15.66
C LEU A 267 8.37 5.41 -16.36
N GLU A 268 8.23 5.22 -17.67
CA GLU A 268 7.26 5.95 -18.48
C GLU A 268 6.49 4.95 -19.34
N TRP A 269 5.17 5.06 -19.34
CA TRP A 269 4.28 4.24 -20.17
C TRP A 269 3.05 5.03 -20.59
N ILE A 270 2.41 4.59 -21.67
CA ILE A 270 1.11 5.10 -22.10
C ILE A 270 0.05 4.21 -21.49
N ARG A 271 -1.01 4.80 -20.94
CA ARG A 271 -2.20 4.02 -20.55
C ARG A 271 -3.00 3.71 -21.81
N GLU A 272 -3.28 2.43 -22.04
CA GLU A 272 -4.24 2.03 -23.07
C GLU A 272 -5.60 2.65 -22.74
N SER A 273 -6.29 3.23 -23.72
CA SER A 273 -7.70 3.58 -23.56
C SER A 273 -8.50 2.29 -23.50
N ASN A 274 -9.30 2.13 -22.44
CA ASN A 274 -10.36 1.13 -22.46
C ASN A 274 -11.51 1.73 -23.28
N ASP A 275 -11.39 1.68 -24.61
CA ASP A 275 -12.53 1.83 -25.52
C ASP A 275 -13.26 0.47 -25.67
#